data_AF-A0A016UIA6-F1
#
_entry.id   AF-A0A016UIA6-F1
#
_cell.length_a   1.000
_cell.length_b   1.000
_cell.length_c   1.000
_cell.angle_alpha   90.00
_cell.angle_beta   90.00
_cell.angle_gamma   90.00
#
_symmetry.space_group_name_H-M   'P 1'
#
loop_
_entity.id
_entity.type
_entity.pdbx_description
1 polymer ?
#
loop_
_entity_poly.entity_id
_entity_poly.type
_entity_poly.pdbx_seq_one_letter_code
_entity_poly.pdbx_strand_id
1 'polypeptide(L)'
;MVKAKKDAYKAWQKTKSLSMPAELKKKEAKVAVALAKNAAMDELYDKLESAQAEKHVFRLAKARRRASLDVTEGRAVKNEDGEVLRDAVAVKDQWRAYFEHLLNKEFPREERNSAQPIAGPI
;
A
#
# COMPACT_ATOMS: atom_id res chain seq x y z
N MET A 1 14.17 50.61 -25.56
CA MET A 1 13.59 49.43 -24.86
C MET A 1 14.48 48.18 -24.93
N VAL A 2 15.08 47.84 -26.08
CA VAL A 2 15.92 46.62 -26.24
C VAL A 2 17.23 46.65 -25.43
N LYS A 3 17.90 47.80 -25.35
CA LYS A 3 19.15 47.98 -24.59
C LYS A 3 18.96 47.71 -23.09
N ALA A 4 17.91 48.29 -22.49
CA ALA A 4 17.53 48.03 -21.11
C ALA A 4 17.23 46.55 -20.83
N LYS A 5 16.55 45.85 -21.75
CA LYS A 5 16.33 44.39 -21.65
C LYS A 5 17.65 43.60 -21.72
N LYS A 6 18.57 43.99 -22.61
CA LYS A 6 19.91 43.36 -22.73
C LYS A 6 20.76 43.62 -21.50
N ASP A 7 20.71 44.82 -20.94
CA ASP A 7 21.49 45.19 -19.76
C ASP A 7 20.93 44.54 -18.49
N ALA A 8 19.60 44.44 -18.36
CA ALA A 8 18.94 43.64 -17.32
C ALA A 8 19.28 42.14 -17.46
N TYR A 9 19.30 41.60 -18.68
CA TYR A 9 19.69 40.22 -18.93
C TYR A 9 21.17 39.96 -18.61
N LYS A 10 22.06 40.91 -18.92
CA LYS A 10 23.48 40.85 -18.55
C LYS A 10 23.70 40.99 -17.04
N ALA A 11 22.92 41.82 -16.36
CA ALA A 11 22.93 41.92 -14.91
C ALA A 11 22.50 40.60 -14.27
N TRP A 12 21.42 39.99 -14.77
CA TRP A 12 20.95 38.65 -14.37
C TRP A 12 21.98 37.54 -14.67
N GLN A 13 22.68 37.62 -15.80
CA GLN A 13 23.76 36.68 -16.13
C GLN A 13 25.00 36.86 -15.24
N LYS A 14 25.29 38.08 -14.76
CA LYS A 14 26.40 38.35 -13.83
C LYS A 14 26.08 37.91 -12.41
N THR A 15 24.82 38.04 -11.99
CA THR A 15 24.34 37.46 -10.72
C THR A 15 24.06 35.97 -10.81
N LYS A 16 24.32 35.32 -11.96
CA LYS A 16 24.11 33.88 -12.22
C LYS A 16 25.07 32.96 -11.47
N SER A 17 25.37 33.29 -10.23
CA SER A 17 25.99 32.43 -9.23
C SER A 17 26.33 33.30 -8.02
N LEU A 18 25.60 33.10 -6.94
CA LEU A 18 26.14 32.85 -5.60
C LEU A 18 24.92 32.75 -4.69
N SER A 19 24.47 31.54 -4.41
CA SER A 19 23.82 31.24 -3.13
C SER A 19 22.71 32.23 -2.75
N MET A 20 21.51 32.08 -3.33
CA MET A 20 20.36 32.70 -2.66
C MET A 20 20.27 32.07 -1.26
N PRO A 21 20.04 32.84 -0.18
CA PRO A 21 19.88 32.28 1.16
C PRO A 21 18.88 31.11 1.20
N ALA A 22 17.86 31.16 0.35
CA ALA A 22 16.88 30.09 0.17
C ALA A 22 17.49 28.78 -0.40
N GLU A 23 18.44 28.86 -1.33
CA GLU A 23 19.09 27.68 -1.90
C GLU A 23 20.08 27.04 -0.94
N LEU A 24 20.85 27.85 -0.18
CA LEU A 24 21.69 27.34 0.91
C LEU A 24 20.84 26.69 2.00
N LYS A 25 19.80 27.38 2.48
CA LYS A 25 18.85 26.82 3.46
C LYS A 25 18.20 25.53 2.97
N LYS A 26 17.88 25.43 1.67
CA LYS A 26 17.35 24.20 1.07
C LYS A 26 18.40 23.08 1.07
N LYS A 27 19.68 23.38 0.81
CA LYS A 27 20.77 22.39 0.89
C LYS A 27 20.99 21.94 2.33
N GLU A 28 21.06 22.87 3.28
CA GLU A 28 21.20 22.59 4.71
C GLU A 28 20.04 21.74 5.22
N ALA A 29 18.80 22.08 4.85
CA ALA A 29 17.62 21.28 5.20
C ALA A 29 17.71 19.85 4.63
N LYS A 30 18.18 19.69 3.38
CA LYS A 30 18.40 18.35 2.80
C LYS A 30 19.47 17.57 3.55
N VAL A 31 20.57 18.21 3.94
CA VAL A 31 21.63 17.59 4.73
C VAL A 31 21.11 17.17 6.09
N ALA A 32 20.38 18.05 6.79
CA ALA A 32 19.77 17.74 8.08
C ALA A 32 18.79 16.57 7.98
N VAL A 33 17.95 16.54 6.94
CA VAL A 33 17.03 15.40 6.69
C VAL A 33 17.82 14.12 6.39
N ALA A 34 18.90 14.19 5.61
CA ALA A 34 19.72 13.02 5.33
C ALA A 34 20.41 12.49 6.60
N LEU A 35 20.98 13.37 7.43
CA LEU A 35 21.59 13.01 8.70
C LEU A 35 20.57 12.37 9.65
N ALA A 36 19.37 12.97 9.78
CA ALA A 36 18.31 12.41 10.61
C ALA A 36 17.85 11.02 10.11
N LYS A 37 17.75 10.83 8.79
CA LYS A 37 17.43 9.52 8.20
C LYS A 37 18.53 8.49 8.48
N ASN A 38 19.80 8.87 8.33
CA ASN A 38 20.92 7.98 8.59
C ASN A 38 20.95 7.58 10.06
N ALA A 39 20.84 8.53 11.00
CA ALA A 39 20.78 8.24 12.43
C ALA A 39 19.64 7.27 12.78
N ALA A 40 18.44 7.49 12.21
CA ALA A 40 17.32 6.57 12.41
C ALA A 40 17.57 5.17 11.81
N MET A 41 18.41 5.06 10.77
CA MET A 41 18.80 3.78 10.19
C MET A 41 19.87 3.07 11.00
N ASP A 42 20.87 3.79 11.48
CA ASP A 42 21.90 3.26 12.37
C ASP A 42 21.25 2.67 13.63
N GLU A 43 20.32 3.40 14.27
CA GLU A 43 19.56 2.87 15.40
C GLU A 43 18.74 1.61 15.09
N LEU A 44 18.24 1.47 13.85
CA LEU A 44 17.54 0.26 13.44
C LEU A 44 18.51 -0.90 13.31
N TYR A 45 19.69 -0.68 12.72
CA TYR A 45 20.73 -1.69 12.58
C TYR A 45 21.25 -2.16 13.94
N ASP A 46 21.50 -1.26 14.89
CA ASP A 46 21.88 -1.62 16.26
C ASP A 46 20.86 -2.56 16.93
N LYS A 47 19.56 -2.29 16.74
CA LYS A 47 18.48 -3.15 17.25
C LYS A 47 18.47 -4.53 16.57
N LEU A 48 18.89 -4.61 15.31
CA LEU A 48 19.02 -5.85 14.55
C LEU A 48 20.30 -6.64 14.84
N GLU A 49 21.31 -6.01 15.43
CA GLU A 49 22.52 -6.70 15.91
C GLU A 49 22.39 -7.20 17.36
N SER A 50 21.37 -6.72 18.08
CA SER A 50 21.09 -7.16 19.45
C SER A 50 20.62 -8.61 19.54
N ALA A 51 20.73 -9.23 20.72
CA ALA A 51 20.18 -10.57 20.98
C ALA A 51 18.65 -10.67 20.77
N GLN A 52 17.93 -9.53 20.70
CA GLN A 52 16.48 -9.48 20.41
C GLN A 52 16.18 -9.26 18.93
N ALA A 53 17.18 -9.30 18.05
CA ALA A 53 17.07 -9.05 16.61
C ALA A 53 15.88 -9.76 15.97
N GLU A 54 15.71 -11.06 16.25
CA GLU A 54 14.62 -11.88 15.70
C GLU A 54 13.23 -11.28 15.97
N LYS A 55 12.99 -10.83 17.23
CA LYS A 55 11.73 -10.20 17.62
C LYS A 55 11.52 -8.85 16.94
N HIS A 56 12.59 -8.12 16.63
CA HIS A 56 12.53 -6.85 15.90
C HIS A 56 12.24 -7.09 14.41
N VAL A 57 12.91 -8.05 13.77
CA VAL A 57 12.66 -8.46 12.39
C VAL A 57 11.21 -8.90 12.22
N PHE A 58 10.70 -9.74 13.11
CA PHE A 58 9.32 -10.21 13.04
C PHE A 58 8.31 -9.07 13.14
N ARG A 59 8.54 -8.11 14.05
CA ARG A 59 7.70 -6.90 14.17
C ARG A 59 7.76 -6.05 12.91
N LEU A 60 8.94 -5.85 12.33
CA LEU A 60 9.11 -5.09 11.09
C LEU A 60 8.40 -5.75 9.90
N ALA A 61 8.54 -7.07 9.74
CA ALA A 61 7.85 -7.83 8.72
C ALA A 61 6.32 -7.74 8.86
N LYS A 62 5.81 -7.84 10.10
CA LYS A 62 4.38 -7.67 10.40
C LYS A 62 3.88 -6.27 10.07
N ALA A 63 4.65 -5.23 10.39
CA ALA A 63 4.32 -3.85 10.05
C ALA A 63 4.28 -3.63 8.54
N ARG A 64 5.29 -4.12 7.80
CA ARG A 64 5.31 -4.07 6.32
C ARG A 64 4.10 -4.76 5.70
N ARG A 65 3.79 -5.98 6.16
CA ARG A 65 2.60 -6.71 5.71
C ARG A 65 1.32 -5.93 5.97
N ARG A 66 1.19 -5.27 7.13
CA ARG A 66 0.00 -4.44 7.42
C ARG A 66 -0.09 -3.22 6.50
N ALA A 67 1.03 -2.55 6.25
CA ALA A 67 1.08 -1.37 5.38
C ALA A 67 0.79 -1.71 3.91
N SER A 68 1.04 -2.95 3.48
CA SER A 68 0.74 -3.42 2.12
C SER A 68 -0.70 -3.94 1.94
N LEU A 69 -1.52 -3.97 3.00
CA LEU A 69 -2.91 -4.40 2.89
C LEU A 69 -3.78 -3.17 2.60
N ASP A 70 -4.46 -3.18 1.45
CA ASP A 70 -5.42 -2.13 1.06
C ASP A 70 -6.60 -2.04 2.03
N VAL A 71 -6.99 -3.19 2.60
CA VAL A 71 -8.00 -3.27 3.66
C VAL A 71 -7.28 -3.63 4.96
N THR A 72 -7.05 -2.62 5.79
CA THR A 72 -6.34 -2.75 7.07
C THR A 72 -7.25 -3.22 8.21
N GLU A 73 -8.56 -3.03 8.08
CA GLU A 73 -9.60 -3.44 9.04
C GLU A 73 -10.35 -4.72 8.60
N GLY A 74 -11.05 -5.35 9.54
CA GLY A 74 -11.69 -6.67 9.35
C GLY A 74 -12.52 -6.79 8.08
N ARG A 75 -12.48 -7.96 7.44
CA ARG A 75 -13.32 -8.30 6.28
C ARG A 75 -14.78 -8.12 6.68
N ALA A 76 -15.39 -7.02 6.27
CA ALA A 76 -16.78 -6.75 6.61
C ALA A 76 -17.69 -7.62 5.75
N VAL A 77 -18.63 -8.33 6.37
CA VAL A 77 -19.59 -9.19 5.68
C VAL A 77 -20.99 -8.85 6.19
N LYS A 78 -21.96 -8.78 5.29
CA LYS A 78 -23.36 -8.60 5.67
C LYS A 78 -23.97 -9.93 6.08
N ASN A 79 -24.69 -9.96 7.19
CA ASN A 79 -25.53 -11.10 7.54
C ASN A 79 -26.85 -11.09 6.75
N GLU A 80 -27.68 -12.12 6.95
CA GLU A 80 -28.99 -12.24 6.29
C GLU A 80 -29.94 -11.10 6.68
N ASP A 81 -29.81 -10.57 7.90
CA ASP A 81 -30.56 -9.43 8.42
C ASP A 81 -30.07 -8.07 7.87
N GLY A 82 -29.03 -8.06 7.03
CA GLY A 82 -28.47 -6.87 6.40
C GLY A 82 -27.47 -6.08 7.26
N GLU A 83 -27.17 -6.55 8.46
CA GLU A 83 -26.20 -5.97 9.37
C GLU A 83 -24.75 -6.28 8.94
N VAL A 84 -23.87 -5.29 9.08
CA VAL A 84 -22.46 -5.42 8.68
C VAL A 84 -21.64 -5.94 9.87
N LEU A 85 -21.22 -7.20 9.78
CA LEU A 85 -20.32 -7.83 10.74
C LEU A 85 -18.87 -7.42 10.45
N ARG A 86 -18.15 -7.01 11.49
CA ARG A 86 -16.72 -6.64 11.43
C ARG A 86 -15.82 -7.52 12.30
N ASP A 87 -16.41 -8.23 13.26
CA ASP A 87 -15.68 -9.16 14.11
C ASP A 87 -15.23 -10.40 13.31
N ALA A 88 -14.00 -10.84 13.53
CA ALA A 88 -13.40 -11.91 12.75
C ALA A 88 -14.08 -13.27 12.96
N VAL A 89 -14.59 -13.53 14.17
CA VAL A 89 -15.30 -14.77 14.48
C VAL A 89 -16.68 -14.74 13.85
N ALA A 90 -17.42 -13.64 14.05
CA ALA A 90 -18.75 -13.46 13.45
C ALA A 90 -18.72 -13.54 11.92
N VAL A 91 -17.72 -12.92 11.28
CA VAL A 91 -17.53 -12.99 9.82
C VAL A 91 -17.27 -14.44 9.36
N LYS A 92 -16.45 -15.19 10.10
CA LYS A 92 -16.16 -16.59 9.78
C LYS A 92 -17.42 -17.46 9.90
N ASP A 93 -18.21 -17.25 10.94
CA ASP A 93 -19.43 -18.02 11.15
C ASP A 93 -20.52 -17.66 10.14
N GLN A 94 -20.61 -16.39 9.73
CA GLN A 94 -21.48 -15.99 8.61
C GLN A 94 -21.09 -16.68 7.30
N TRP A 95 -19.78 -16.74 6.98
CA TRP A 95 -19.31 -17.49 5.81
C TRP A 95 -19.64 -18.98 5.90
N ARG A 96 -19.50 -19.57 7.09
CA ARG A 96 -19.86 -20.98 7.32
C ARG A 96 -21.34 -21.22 7.02
N ALA A 97 -22.23 -20.43 7.61
CA ALA A 97 -23.67 -20.55 7.42
C ALA A 97 -24.07 -20.38 5.94
N TYR A 98 -23.48 -19.39 5.27
CA TYR A 98 -23.71 -19.16 3.84
C TYR A 98 -23.32 -20.37 2.98
N PHE A 99 -22.11 -20.90 3.17
CA PHE A 99 -21.65 -22.06 2.39
C PHE A 99 -22.40 -23.35 2.73
N GLU A 100 -22.78 -23.54 3.99
CA GLU A 100 -23.59 -24.68 4.41
C GLU A 100 -24.96 -24.67 3.72
N HIS A 101 -25.60 -23.51 3.62
CA HIS A 101 -26.83 -23.35 2.85
C HIS A 101 -26.61 -23.56 1.35
N LEU A 102 -25.58 -22.93 0.78
CA LEU A 102 -25.31 -22.97 -0.66
C LEU A 102 -24.99 -24.39 -1.16
N LEU A 103 -24.27 -25.18 -0.36
CA LEU A 103 -23.79 -26.50 -0.78
C LEU A 103 -24.78 -27.63 -0.46
N ASN A 104 -25.61 -27.46 0.58
CA ASN A 104 -26.52 -28.52 1.02
C ASN A 104 -27.97 -28.32 0.57
N LYS A 105 -28.35 -27.12 0.12
CA LYS A 105 -29.66 -26.94 -0.54
C LYS A 105 -29.54 -27.31 -2.01
N GLU A 106 -30.30 -28.33 -2.39
CA GLU A 106 -30.40 -28.76 -3.78
C GLU A 106 -31.18 -27.70 -4.56
N PHE A 107 -30.49 -26.95 -5.42
CA PHE A 107 -31.14 -26.05 -6.36
C PHE A 107 -31.74 -26.87 -7.50
N PRO A 108 -32.92 -26.48 -8.03
CA PRO A 108 -33.49 -27.14 -9.19
C PRO A 108 -32.46 -27.12 -10.32
N ARG A 109 -31.92 -28.29 -10.64
CA ARG A 109 -30.97 -28.44 -11.72
C ARG A 109 -31.78 -28.60 -12.99
N GLU A 110 -31.59 -27.71 -13.95
CA GLU A 110 -32.18 -27.95 -15.27
C GLU A 110 -31.66 -29.30 -15.78
N GLU A 111 -32.59 -30.16 -16.21
CA GLU A 111 -32.21 -31.42 -16.83
C GLU A 111 -31.28 -31.08 -17.99
N ARG A 112 -30.06 -31.62 -17.92
CA ARG A 112 -29.12 -31.51 -19.01
C ARG A 112 -29.75 -32.31 -20.16
N ASN A 113 -30.41 -31.61 -21.08
CA ASN A 113 -30.89 -32.20 -22.32
C ASN A 113 -29.72 -32.95 -22.95
N SER A 114 -29.79 -34.28 -22.93
CA SER A 114 -28.83 -35.12 -23.62
C SER A 114 -29.09 -34.98 -25.11
N ALA A 115 -28.58 -33.91 -25.71
CA ALA A 115 -28.50 -33.81 -27.16
C ALA A 115 -27.67 -35.02 -27.64
N GLN A 116 -28.15 -35.68 -28.69
CA GLN A 116 -27.38 -36.77 -29.29
C GLN A 116 -26.01 -36.24 -29.70
N PRO A 117 -24.92 -36.99 -29.45
CA PRO A 117 -23.59 -36.56 -29.85
C PRO A 117 -23.59 -36.31 -31.37
N ILE A 118 -23.33 -35.07 -31.77
CA ILE A 118 -23.23 -34.69 -33.18
C ILE A 118 -21.82 -35.05 -33.62
N ALA A 119 -21.70 -35.98 -34.57
CA ALA A 119 -20.41 -36.30 -35.16
C ALA A 119 -19.86 -35.05 -35.85
N GLY A 120 -18.60 -34.70 -35.54
CA GLY A 120 -17.90 -33.61 -36.22
C GLY A 120 -17.69 -33.91 -37.71
N PRO A 121 -17.43 -32.88 -38.54
CA PRO A 121 -17.17 -33.09 -39.96
C PRO A 121 -15.97 -34.02 -40.15
N ILE A 122 -16.11 -34.96 -41.10
CA ILE A 122 -15.00 -35.80 -41.60
C ILE A 122 -14.09 -34.94 -42.49
#